data_AF-A0A2N9B9S5-F1
#
_entry.id   AF-A0A2N9B9S5-F1
#
_cell.length_a   1.000
_cell.length_b   1.000
_cell.length_c   1.000
_cell.angle_alpha   90.00
_cell.angle_beta   90.00
_cell.angle_gamma   90.00
#
_symmetry.space_group_name_H-M   'P 1'
#
loop_
_entity.id
_entity.type
_entity.pdbx_description
1 polymer ?
#
loop_
_entity_poly.entity_id
_entity_poly.type
_entity_poly.pdbx_seq_one_letter_code
_entity_poly.pdbx_strand_id
1 'polypeptide(L)'
;MHANAAADVPARLEALGTAAGLDRAALHSQVAAALSVVLHLVRDRAGRRRIAEVHVLERDPSGLVRTVPALRWGAAAFVRELGWERLRGLLRSGGSEGGPGEAAMKGARDDGSG
;
A
#
# COMPACT_ATOMS: atom_id res chain seq x y z
N MET A 1 11.42 2.60 -1.05
CA MET A 1 11.91 3.94 -0.66
C MET A 1 12.49 3.84 0.74
N HIS A 2 13.74 4.27 0.94
CA HIS A 2 14.26 4.38 2.30
C HIS A 2 13.64 5.63 2.94
N ALA A 3 13.11 5.52 4.15
CA ALA A 3 12.63 6.64 4.96
C ALA A 3 12.76 6.20 6.42
N ASN A 4 13.16 7.09 7.32
CA ASN A 4 13.39 6.73 8.73
C ASN A 4 12.06 6.45 9.45
N ALA A 5 10.98 7.06 8.99
CA ALA A 5 9.60 6.78 9.34
C ALA A 5 8.68 6.84 8.10
N ALA A 6 7.49 6.25 8.18
CA ALA A 6 6.47 6.43 7.13
C ALA A 6 6.01 7.90 7.02
N ALA A 7 6.06 8.66 8.11
CA ALA A 7 5.79 10.10 8.14
C ALA A 7 6.76 10.93 7.28
N ASP A 8 7.98 10.44 7.05
CA ASP A 8 8.99 11.16 6.27
C ASP A 8 8.83 10.96 4.76
N VAL A 9 7.93 10.06 4.35
CA VAL A 9 7.74 9.71 2.94
C VAL A 9 7.32 10.91 2.08
N PRO A 10 6.32 11.73 2.45
CA PRO A 10 5.94 12.91 1.66
C PRO A 10 7.12 13.86 1.43
N ALA A 11 7.86 14.20 2.49
CA ALA A 11 9.02 15.10 2.39
C ALA A 11 10.11 14.55 1.47
N ARG A 12 10.34 13.23 1.50
CA ARG A 12 11.35 12.60 0.63
C ARG A 12 10.90 12.54 -0.83
N LEU A 13 9.61 12.32 -1.07
CA LEU A 13 9.03 12.43 -2.41
C LEU A 13 9.13 13.87 -2.92
N GLU A 14 8.86 14.88 -2.08
CA GLU A 14 9.03 16.31 -2.41
C GLU A 14 10.46 16.63 -2.83
N ALA A 15 11.45 16.15 -2.08
CA ALA A 15 12.86 16.32 -2.44
C ALA A 15 13.21 15.68 -3.79
N LEU A 16 12.72 14.46 -4.06
CA LEU A 16 12.93 13.76 -5.34
C LEU A 16 12.22 14.46 -6.50
N GLY A 17 10.98 14.88 -6.31
CA GLY A 17 10.20 15.61 -7.32
C GLY A 17 10.84 16.95 -7.67
N THR A 18 11.33 17.67 -6.66
CA THR A 18 12.06 18.93 -6.86
C THR A 18 13.33 18.70 -7.69
N ALA A 19 14.12 17.67 -7.37
CA ALA A 19 15.30 17.30 -8.14
C ALA A 19 14.96 16.90 -9.60
N ALA A 20 13.74 16.43 -9.86
CA ALA A 20 13.23 16.09 -11.18
C ALA A 20 12.50 17.25 -11.89
N GLY A 21 12.47 18.45 -11.30
CA GLY A 21 11.80 19.63 -11.89
C GLY A 21 10.27 19.61 -11.80
N LEU A 22 9.69 18.74 -10.96
CA LEU A 22 8.26 18.74 -10.67
C LEU A 22 7.93 19.80 -9.63
N ASP A 23 6.88 20.58 -9.87
CA ASP A 23 6.31 21.40 -8.82
C ASP A 23 5.62 20.53 -7.75
N ARG A 24 5.47 21.10 -6.56
CA ARG A 24 4.93 20.39 -5.40
C ARG A 24 3.52 19.86 -5.65
N ALA A 25 2.64 20.63 -6.29
CA ALA A 25 1.25 20.25 -6.51
C ALA A 25 1.13 19.12 -7.55
N ALA A 26 1.93 19.16 -8.62
CA ALA A 26 2.02 18.11 -9.62
C ALA A 26 2.50 16.80 -9.00
N LEU A 27 3.55 16.85 -8.18
CA LEU A 27 4.03 15.69 -7.44
C LEU A 27 2.94 15.09 -6.55
N HIS A 28 2.30 15.88 -5.69
CA HIS A 28 1.26 15.34 -4.80
C HIS A 28 0.07 14.79 -5.56
N SER A 29 -0.27 15.38 -6.70
CA SER A 29 -1.31 14.87 -7.58
C SER A 29 -0.96 13.49 -8.14
N GLN A 30 0.28 13.29 -8.60
CA GLN A 30 0.78 12.00 -9.05
C GLN A 30 0.83 10.97 -7.92
N VAL A 31 1.37 11.35 -6.76
CA VAL A 31 1.50 10.47 -5.60
C VAL A 31 0.15 9.96 -5.14
N ALA A 32 -0.86 10.83 -5.02
CA ALA A 32 -2.20 10.41 -4.61
C ALA A 32 -2.94 9.58 -5.65
N ALA A 33 -2.56 9.67 -6.93
CA ALA A 33 -3.12 8.81 -7.98
C ALA A 33 -2.45 7.42 -8.00
N ALA A 34 -1.14 7.36 -7.71
CA ALA A 34 -0.34 6.15 -7.86
C ALA A 34 -0.21 5.31 -6.58
N LEU A 35 -0.27 5.93 -5.40
CA LEU A 35 0.06 5.29 -4.13
C LEU A 35 -1.12 5.37 -3.16
N SER A 36 -1.40 4.24 -2.50
CA SER A 36 -2.47 4.13 -1.50
C SER A 36 -1.96 3.86 -0.09
N VAL A 37 -0.84 3.13 0.05
CA VAL A 37 -0.33 2.64 1.34
C VAL A 37 1.19 2.72 1.38
N VAL A 38 1.74 3.02 2.56
CA VAL A 38 3.17 2.90 2.89
C VAL A 38 3.34 1.83 3.97
N LEU A 39 4.23 0.87 3.70
CA LEU A 39 4.63 -0.16 4.65
C LEU A 39 6.00 0.19 5.25
N HIS A 40 6.02 0.44 6.56
CA HIS A 40 7.26 0.65 7.29
C HIS A 40 7.79 -0.68 7.82
N LEU A 41 8.95 -1.10 7.30
CA LEU A 41 9.61 -2.34 7.68
C LEU A 41 10.78 -2.08 8.62
N VAL A 42 10.83 -2.79 9.74
CA VAL A 42 11.96 -2.81 10.67
C VAL A 42 12.63 -4.17 10.67
N ARG A 43 13.87 -4.23 11.14
CA ARG A 43 14.53 -5.50 11.47
C ARG A 43 14.33 -5.80 12.95
N ASP A 44 13.93 -7.03 13.29
CA ASP A 44 13.92 -7.48 14.68
C ASP A 44 15.35 -7.79 15.17
N ARG A 45 15.51 -8.12 16.46
CA ARG A 45 16.81 -8.49 17.05
C ARG A 45 17.41 -9.76 16.41
N ALA A 46 16.60 -10.59 15.76
CA ALA A 46 17.04 -11.76 15.01
C ALA A 46 17.37 -11.43 13.54
N GLY A 47 17.34 -10.16 13.14
CA GLY A 47 17.66 -9.68 11.79
C GLY A 47 16.54 -9.87 10.77
N ARG A 48 15.37 -10.37 11.17
CA ARG A 48 14.25 -10.62 10.26
C ARG A 48 13.48 -9.34 9.99
N ARG A 49 13.05 -9.14 8.75
CA ARG A 49 12.21 -8.01 8.35
C ARG A 49 10.77 -8.26 8.81
N ARG A 50 10.19 -7.28 9.49
CA ARG A 50 8.78 -7.27 9.89
C ARG A 50 8.16 -5.90 9.64
N ILE A 51 6.86 -5.88 9.37
CA ILE A 51 6.10 -4.63 9.30
C ILE A 51 5.96 -4.09 10.72
N ALA A 52 6.50 -2.89 10.95
CA ALA A 52 6.25 -2.14 12.18
C ALA A 52 5.01 -1.29 12.06
N GLU A 53 4.78 -0.66 10.90
CA GLU A 53 3.66 0.25 10.70
C GLU A 53 3.11 0.15 9.28
N VAL A 54 1.81 0.38 9.15
CA VAL A 54 1.10 0.55 7.89
C VAL A 54 0.44 1.91 7.93
N HIS A 55 0.73 2.75 6.95
CA HIS A 55 0.14 4.07 6.80
C HIS A 55 -0.66 4.12 5.51
N VAL A 56 -1.83 4.75 5.54
CA VAL A 56 -2.58 5.09 4.33
C VAL A 56 -2.20 6.49 3.87
N LEU A 57 -2.32 6.74 2.58
CA LEU A 57 -2.11 8.06 2.00
C LEU A 57 -3.47 8.76 1.87
N GLU A 58 -3.51 10.00 2.36
CA GLU A 58 -4.69 10.87 2.27
C GLU A 58 -4.29 12.24 1.72
N ARG A 59 -5.21 12.88 1.00
CA ARG A 59 -5.07 14.30 0.67
C ARG A 59 -5.68 15.14 1.80
N ASP A 60 -4.93 16.12 2.27
CA ASP A 60 -5.45 17.11 3.20
C ASP A 60 -6.25 18.22 2.47
N PRO A 61 -6.89 19.16 3.21
CA PRO A 61 -7.63 20.26 2.58
C PRO A 61 -6.81 21.19 1.69
N SER A 62 -5.48 21.22 1.83
CA SER A 62 -4.59 21.97 0.93
C SER A 62 -4.25 21.21 -0.36
N GLY A 63 -4.75 19.97 -0.50
CA GLY A 63 -4.51 19.09 -1.64
C GLY A 63 -3.20 18.31 -1.55
N LEU A 64 -2.45 18.45 -0.46
CA LEU A 64 -1.17 17.78 -0.24
C LEU A 64 -1.38 16.39 0.35
N VAL A 65 -0.53 15.46 -0.06
CA VAL A 65 -0.55 14.09 0.45
C VAL A 65 0.17 14.00 1.77
N ARG A 66 -0.54 13.46 2.77
CA ARG A 66 0.02 13.07 4.06
C ARG A 66 -0.14 11.57 4.27
N THR A 67 0.69 11.03 5.15
CA THR A 67 0.52 9.67 5.67
C THR A 67 -0.29 9.71 6.96
N VAL A 68 -1.20 8.75 7.11
CA VAL A 68 -1.99 8.56 8.33
C VAL A 68 -1.77 7.12 8.81
N PRO A 69 -1.35 6.92 10.08
CA PRO A 69 -1.12 5.58 10.60
C PRO A 69 -2.43 4.80 10.62
N ALA A 70 -2.42 3.60 10.05
CA ALA A 70 -3.57 2.70 9.99
C ALA A 70 -3.37 1.46 10.87
N LEU A 71 -2.15 0.94 10.92
CA LEU A 71 -1.74 -0.11 11.84
C LEU A 71 -0.35 0.18 12.40
N ARG A 72 -0.15 -0.17 13.66
CA ARG A 72 1.18 -0.14 14.31
C ARG A 72 1.37 -1.43 15.11
N TRP A 73 2.56 -2.01 15.02
CA TRP A 73 2.90 -3.18 15.80
C TRP A 73 3.07 -2.80 17.28
N GLY A 74 2.16 -3.29 18.12
CA GLY A 74 2.20 -3.12 19.58
C GLY A 74 3.04 -4.20 20.27
N ALA A 75 2.79 -4.44 21.56
CA ALA A 75 3.58 -5.40 22.34
C ALA A 75 3.49 -6.84 21.78
N ALA A 76 2.32 -7.25 21.29
CA ALA A 76 2.06 -8.63 20.84
C ALA A 76 1.40 -8.73 19.46
N ALA A 77 0.71 -7.69 19.00
CA ALA A 77 -0.06 -7.70 17.76
C ALA A 77 -0.17 -6.30 17.15
N PHE A 78 -0.70 -6.22 15.94
CA PHE A 78 -1.08 -4.95 15.33
C PHE A 78 -2.22 -4.29 16.10
N VAL A 79 -2.03 -3.00 16.38
CA VAL A 79 -3.03 -2.08 16.92
C VAL A 79 -3.55 -1.24 15.77
N ARG A 80 -4.87 -1.04 15.74
CA ARG A 80 -5.55 -0.19 14.76
C ARG A 80 -5.39 1.27 15.14
N GLU A 81 -5.07 2.09 14.16
CA GLU A 81 -4.87 3.54 14.29
C GLU A 81 -5.91 4.28 13.43
N LEU A 82 -5.85 5.61 13.37
CA LEU A 82 -6.85 6.47 12.71
C LEU A 82 -7.15 6.09 11.25
N GLY A 83 -6.14 5.67 10.50
CA GLY A 83 -6.25 5.28 9.10
C GLY A 83 -6.84 3.87 8.88
N TRP A 84 -7.25 3.16 9.93
CA TRP A 84 -7.69 1.77 9.83
C TRP A 84 -8.88 1.57 8.90
N GLU A 85 -9.92 2.40 9.00
CA GLU A 85 -11.13 2.22 8.16
C GLU A 85 -10.81 2.44 6.67
N ARG A 86 -9.92 3.37 6.36
CA ARG A 86 -9.42 3.58 4.99
C ARG A 86 -8.66 2.36 4.49
N LEU A 87 -7.74 1.81 5.30
CA LEU A 87 -6.99 0.60 4.95
C LEU A 87 -7.94 -0.59 4.72
N ARG A 88 -8.93 -0.77 5.59
CA ARG A 88 -9.94 -1.82 5.47
C ARG A 88 -10.74 -1.70 4.18
N GLY A 89 -11.09 -0.49 3.77
CA GLY A 89 -11.73 -0.22 2.47
C GLY A 89 -10.86 -0.69 1.31
N LEU A 90 -9.58 -0.31 1.31
CA LEU A 90 -8.61 -0.68 0.26
C LEU A 90 -8.42 -2.20 0.14
N LEU A 91 -8.32 -2.90 1.28
CA LEU A 91 -8.16 -4.36 1.30
C LEU A 91 -9.40 -5.09 0.76
N ARG A 92 -10.59 -4.52 0.93
CA ARG A 92 -11.84 -5.08 0.38
C ARG A 92 -11.95 -4.87 -1.11
N SER A 93 -11.55 -3.70 -1.62
CA SER A 93 -11.52 -3.42 -3.05
C SER A 93 -10.47 -4.25 -3.81
N GLY A 94 -9.34 -4.56 -3.16
CA GLY A 94 -8.30 -5.41 -3.74
C GLY A 94 -8.62 -6.91 -3.76
N GLY A 95 -9.73 -7.35 -3.14
CA GLY A 95 -10.18 -8.74 -3.13
C GLY A 95 -11.00 -9.18 -4.35
N SER A 96 -11.24 -8.28 -5.31
CA SER A 96 -12.07 -8.55 -6.50
C SER A 96 -11.29 -8.71 -7.81
N GLU A 97 -9.95 -8.76 -7.78
CA GLU A 97 -9.16 -9.22 -8.94
C GLU A 97 -9.09 -10.75 -8.96
N GLY A 98 -10.26 -11.37 -9.19
CA GLY A 98 -10.32 -12.73 -9.74
C GLY A 98 -9.98 -12.65 -11.22
N GLY A 99 -8.77 -13.06 -11.60
CA GLY A 99 -8.41 -13.25 -13.00
C GLY A 99 -9.32 -14.31 -13.65
N PRO A 100 -9.79 -14.13 -14.89
CA PRO A 100 -10.52 -15.16 -15.62
C PRO A 100 -9.52 -16.26 -16.02
N GLY A 101 -9.45 -17.34 -15.25
CA GLY A 101 -8.43 -18.36 -15.48
C GLY A 101 -8.63 -19.70 -14.77
N GLU A 102 -9.84 -20.09 -14.40
CA GLU A 102 -10.11 -21.49 -14.00
C GLU A 102 -11.58 -21.88 -14.24
N ALA A 103 -12.08 -21.62 -15.45
CA ALA A 103 -13.38 -22.12 -15.92
C ALA A 103 -13.27 -22.65 -17.35
N ALA A 104 -12.34 -23.57 -17.59
CA ALA A 104 -12.32 -24.38 -18.81
C ALA A 104 -11.44 -25.63 -18.65
N MET A 105 -11.81 -26.55 -17.77
CA MET A 105 -11.48 -27.96 -17.98
C MET A 105 -12.60 -28.85 -17.46
N LYS A 106 -13.76 -28.73 -18.09
CA LYS A 106 -14.76 -29.80 -18.12
C LYS A 106 -15.12 -30.07 -19.58
N GLY A 107 -14.79 -31.26 -20.04
CA GLY A 107 -15.29 -31.80 -21.30
C GLY A 107 -14.21 -32.04 -22.34
N ALA A 108 -13.66 -33.25 -22.34
CA ALA A 108 -13.44 -34.08 -23.54
C ALA A 108 -12.51 -35.23 -23.18
N ARG A 109 -13.06 -36.38 -22.79
CA ARG A 109 -12.67 -37.74 -23.21
C ARG A 109 -13.87 -38.65 -22.95
N ASP A 110 -14.83 -38.56 -23.86
CA ASP A 110 -15.66 -39.70 -24.22
C ASP A 110 -15.34 -39.98 -25.68
N ASP A 111 -14.52 -41.00 -25.91
CA ASP A 111 -14.36 -41.68 -27.17
C ASP A 111 -14.14 -43.16 -26.90
N GLY A 112 -15.26 -43.83 -26.61
CA GLY A 112 -15.38 -45.25 -26.91
C GLY A 112 -15.19 -45.48 -28.41
N SER A 113 -14.36 -46.45 -28.76
CA SER A 113 -14.46 -47.25 -29.98
C SER A 113 -13.58 -48.50 -29.86
N GLY A 114 -14.19 -49.68 -30.00
CA GLY A 114 -13.52 -50.93 -30.38
C GLY A 114 -13.34 -51.94 -29.28
#